data_AF-A0A5J9W5H1-F1
#
_entry.id   AF-A0A5J9W5H1-F1
#
_cell.length_a   1.000
_cell.length_b   1.000
_cell.length_c   1.000
_cell.angle_alpha   90.00
_cell.angle_beta   90.00
_cell.angle_gamma   90.00
#
_symmetry.space_group_name_H-M   'P 1'
#
loop_
_entity.id
_entity.type
_entity.pdbx_description
1 polymer ?
#
loop_
_entity_poly.entity_id
_entity_poly.type
_entity_poly.pdbx_seq_one_letter_code
_entity_poly.pdbx_strand_id
1 'polypeptide(L)'
;MNLARGAEGTAGSKQSTPRTRGANAASLSSAPPPGTVATCYTIRAAPTDYSLFVAFLLLCHSRCVLGRLTATPLQIPDHDRRLHSAEQSVRALTYFSSLLLLQFQFMLSPRDASRCAAVSPAFRAAADSDHVWRRFIPDDLRPASKRSGSDKEAYLALCDDATNAAGDDEAGGGCRVWLEKASGAKCYALSARRLSLPWDDGEFSWRWTTHPSSRFGEVAELFHCTCLDIYAQLPTAALTQATTYAAYLVYGTAEESRGLSYPDQETVVTVGGREVARHAVCLRPDDAEARKFRGGGAAAPGGEAPRRPRVRDDGWWEMEMGRLCTASAAAGDKDEEEVVASFEVLGWYPKRGLIVEGVEFRPLLPANS
;
A
#
# COMPACT_ATOMS: atom_id res chain seq x y z
N MET A 1 22.13 78.05 3.90
CA MET A 1 20.87 77.29 3.84
C MET A 1 20.62 76.68 5.21
N ASN A 2 19.48 77.06 5.79
CA ASN A 2 18.90 76.64 7.07
C ASN A 2 19.04 75.11 7.32
N LEU A 3 19.50 74.66 8.49
CA LEU A 3 18.78 74.51 9.79
C LEU A 3 17.61 73.50 9.65
N ALA A 4 17.35 72.51 10.52
CA ALA A 4 17.91 72.07 11.81
C ALA A 4 17.32 70.66 12.13
N ARG A 5 18.07 69.73 12.75
CA ARG A 5 18.05 69.31 14.17
C ARG A 5 16.84 68.48 14.69
N GLY A 6 17.20 67.31 15.23
CA GLY A 6 16.96 66.88 16.63
C GLY A 6 18.02 65.82 16.96
N ALA A 7 19.06 66.08 17.77
CA ALA A 7 19.13 66.20 19.25
C ALA A 7 18.65 64.91 19.96
N GLU A 8 19.52 64.01 20.41
CA GLU A 8 20.44 64.02 21.59
C GLU A 8 19.79 63.82 22.96
N GLY A 9 20.46 62.96 23.75
CA GLY A 9 20.40 62.85 25.22
C GLY A 9 20.13 61.42 25.68
N THR A 10 20.86 60.77 26.61
CA THR A 10 21.98 61.12 27.50
C THR A 10 22.36 59.80 28.21
N ALA A 11 23.63 59.37 28.22
CA ALA A 11 24.61 59.47 29.32
C ALA A 11 24.41 58.54 30.54
N GLY A 12 25.51 57.87 30.94
CA GLY A 12 25.77 57.34 32.30
C GLY A 12 26.17 55.85 32.35
N SER A 13 27.47 55.48 32.38
CA SER A 13 28.34 55.39 33.58
C SER A 13 28.04 54.15 34.43
N LYS A 14 28.95 53.32 34.98
CA LYS A 14 30.40 53.08 34.96
C LYS A 14 30.61 51.82 35.84
N GLN A 15 31.67 51.05 35.55
CA GLN A 15 32.56 50.33 36.50
C GLN A 15 31.97 49.42 37.60
N SER A 16 32.41 48.15 37.65
CA SER A 16 33.56 47.73 38.49
C SER A 16 33.58 46.21 38.71
N THR A 17 34.74 45.61 38.44
CA THR A 17 35.19 44.30 38.96
C THR A 17 35.67 44.49 40.41
N PRO A 18 35.77 43.44 41.27
CA PRO A 18 37.03 42.67 41.31
C PRO A 18 36.95 41.18 41.69
N ARG A 19 38.06 40.52 41.34
CA ARG A 19 38.62 39.19 41.71
C ARG A 19 38.60 38.81 43.21
N THR A 20 38.58 37.49 43.44
CA THR A 20 39.42 36.65 44.35
C THR A 20 39.23 35.18 43.89
N ARG A 21 40.17 34.29 43.53
CA ARG A 21 41.54 33.84 43.93
C ARG A 21 41.60 32.93 45.18
N GLY A 22 42.02 31.66 44.99
CA GLY A 22 42.53 30.72 46.02
C GLY A 22 42.25 29.24 45.65
N ALA A 23 43.17 28.52 44.98
CA ALA A 23 44.22 27.64 45.53
C ALA A 23 43.71 26.20 45.85
N ASN A 24 44.01 25.18 45.02
CA ASN A 24 45.19 24.27 44.98
C ASN A 24 45.12 23.07 45.95
N ALA A 25 45.08 21.84 45.42
CA ALA A 25 45.91 20.69 45.84
C ALA A 25 45.76 19.47 44.88
N ALA A 26 46.90 18.92 44.46
CA ALA A 26 47.10 17.65 43.74
C ALA A 26 46.91 16.44 44.70
N SER A 27 46.77 15.16 44.32
CA SER A 27 47.61 14.36 43.40
C SER A 27 47.12 12.90 43.24
N LEU A 28 47.39 12.35 42.05
CA LEU A 28 47.88 11.00 41.67
C LEU A 28 47.16 9.67 42.02
N SER A 29 46.88 8.93 40.91
CA SER A 29 47.24 7.53 40.63
C SER A 29 46.29 6.38 41.04
N SER A 30 45.61 5.79 40.06
CA SER A 30 45.94 4.42 39.57
C SER A 30 45.11 4.08 38.33
N ALA A 31 45.75 3.50 37.32
CA ALA A 31 45.12 2.99 36.10
C ALA A 31 44.56 1.57 36.32
N PRO A 32 43.44 1.17 35.69
CA PRO A 32 43.04 -0.23 35.61
C PRO A 32 43.68 -0.96 34.40
N PRO A 33 43.86 -2.29 34.47
CA PRO A 33 44.59 -3.11 33.49
C PRO A 33 43.78 -3.40 32.21
N PRO A 34 44.42 -3.93 31.14
CA PRO A 34 43.83 -3.99 29.81
C PRO A 34 42.96 -5.24 29.63
N GLY A 35 41.90 -5.12 28.83
CA GLY A 35 41.19 -6.27 28.29
C GLY A 35 39.70 -6.06 28.16
N THR A 36 39.29 -5.40 27.07
CA THR A 36 38.21 -5.78 26.15
C THR A 36 38.04 -4.61 25.19
N VAL A 37 38.54 -4.75 23.96
CA VAL A 37 38.30 -3.77 22.90
C VAL A 37 36.82 -3.84 22.55
N ALA A 38 36.03 -2.89 23.05
CA ALA A 38 34.69 -2.66 22.55
C ALA A 38 34.84 -1.87 21.24
N THR A 39 34.80 -2.59 20.12
CA THR A 39 34.68 -1.96 18.80
C THR A 39 33.29 -1.32 18.72
N CYS A 40 33.19 -0.03 19.08
CA CYS A 40 31.99 0.77 18.86
C CYS A 40 31.83 1.00 17.36
N TYR A 41 30.93 0.25 16.72
CA TYR A 41 30.40 0.62 15.41
C TYR A 41 29.41 1.77 15.59
N THR A 42 29.86 3.01 15.39
CA THR A 42 28.96 4.14 15.17
C THR A 42 28.41 4.04 13.75
N ILE A 43 27.22 3.46 13.60
CA ILE A 43 26.45 3.55 12.36
C ILE A 43 25.59 4.81 12.47
N ARG A 44 25.88 5.82 11.65
CA ARG A 44 24.96 6.93 11.37
C ARG A 44 23.78 6.37 10.58
N ALA A 45 22.73 5.93 11.25
CA ALA A 45 21.44 5.68 10.61
C ALA A 45 20.69 7.02 10.51
N ALA A 46 20.23 7.36 9.30
CA ALA A 46 19.36 8.50 9.06
C ALA A 46 17.95 8.24 9.67
N PRO A 47 17.17 9.28 10.01
CA PRO A 47 16.07 9.18 10.99
C PRO A 47 14.78 8.52 10.50
N THR A 48 14.74 7.83 9.35
CA THR A 48 13.48 7.47 8.70
C THR A 48 13.08 5.99 8.83
N ASP A 49 13.93 5.13 9.40
CA ASP A 49 13.68 3.67 9.50
C ASP A 49 13.51 3.18 10.95
N TYR A 50 12.42 3.60 11.58
CA TYR A 50 12.09 3.18 12.96
C TYR A 50 11.88 1.66 13.08
N SER A 51 11.48 0.96 12.01
CA SER A 51 11.20 -0.49 12.05
C SER A 51 12.48 -1.33 12.21
N LEU A 52 13.54 -1.01 11.45
CA LEU A 52 14.83 -1.70 11.55
C LEU A 52 15.57 -1.34 12.84
N PHE A 53 15.45 -0.10 13.31
CA PHE A 53 16.05 0.34 14.56
C PHE A 53 15.44 -0.38 15.76
N VAL A 54 14.11 -0.59 15.77
CA VAL A 54 13.44 -1.32 16.86
C VAL A 54 13.70 -2.83 16.78
N ALA A 55 13.74 -3.42 15.58
CA ALA A 55 14.16 -4.82 15.41
C ALA A 55 15.61 -5.04 15.89
N PHE A 56 16.51 -4.09 15.61
CA PHE A 56 17.90 -4.12 16.08
C PHE A 56 18.01 -3.94 17.60
N LEU A 57 17.21 -3.05 18.19
CA LEU A 57 17.15 -2.89 19.66
C LEU A 57 16.62 -4.14 20.34
N LEU A 58 15.62 -4.81 19.77
CA LEU A 58 15.08 -6.08 20.25
C LEU A 58 16.10 -7.23 20.13
N LEU A 59 16.89 -7.26 19.05
CA LEU A 59 18.01 -8.20 18.85
C LEU A 59 19.14 -7.97 19.86
N CYS A 60 19.50 -6.70 20.13
CA CYS A 60 20.50 -6.33 21.12
C CYS A 60 20.03 -6.66 22.55
N HIS A 61 18.75 -6.45 22.86
CA HIS A 61 18.21 -6.77 24.18
C HIS A 61 18.09 -8.28 24.40
N SER A 62 17.66 -9.04 23.38
CA SER A 62 17.65 -10.51 23.39
C SER A 62 19.04 -11.11 23.65
N ARG A 63 20.09 -10.62 22.96
CA ARG A 63 21.47 -11.08 23.18
C ARG A 63 22.04 -10.68 24.55
N CYS A 64 21.74 -9.48 25.04
CA CYS A 64 22.16 -9.04 26.37
C CYS A 64 21.50 -9.85 27.50
N VAL A 65 20.24 -10.27 27.32
CA VAL A 65 19.51 -11.07 28.32
C VAL A 65 19.92 -12.55 28.27
N LEU A 66 20.07 -13.14 27.08
CA LEU A 66 20.62 -14.50 26.94
C LEU A 66 22.09 -14.61 27.40
N GLY A 67 22.89 -13.56 27.17
CA GLY A 67 24.29 -13.51 27.62
C GLY A 67 24.45 -13.37 29.13
N ARG A 68 23.48 -12.79 29.84
CA ARG A 68 23.49 -12.69 31.31
C ARG A 68 22.94 -13.93 32.02
N LEU A 69 22.19 -14.78 31.33
CA LEU A 69 21.68 -16.04 31.88
C LEU A 69 22.71 -17.18 31.87
N THR A 70 23.84 -17.02 31.18
CA THR A 70 24.85 -18.09 30.99
C THR A 70 26.17 -17.88 31.72
N ALA A 71 26.33 -16.84 32.55
CA ALA A 71 27.61 -16.57 33.20
C ALA A 71 27.50 -15.92 34.59
N THR A 72 27.13 -16.69 35.62
CA THR A 72 27.64 -16.53 36.99
C THR A 72 27.34 -17.78 37.83
N PRO A 73 28.33 -18.57 38.29
CA PRO A 73 28.11 -19.52 39.36
C PRO A 73 28.11 -18.75 40.69
N LEU A 74 26.92 -18.41 41.19
CA LEU A 74 26.74 -17.85 42.53
C LEU A 74 26.56 -19.02 43.51
N GLN A 75 27.58 -19.27 44.35
CA GLN A 75 27.46 -20.14 45.51
C GLN A 75 26.56 -19.46 46.55
N ILE A 76 25.36 -20.02 46.79
CA ILE A 76 24.45 -19.64 47.88
C ILE A 76 23.96 -20.93 48.57
N PRO A 77 23.87 -20.99 49.92
CA PRO A 77 23.59 -22.22 50.67
C PRO A 77 22.21 -22.82 50.38
N ASP A 78 22.13 -24.15 50.49
CA ASP A 78 20.92 -24.96 50.30
C ASP A 78 19.85 -24.63 51.35
N HIS A 79 18.88 -23.78 51.00
CA HIS A 79 17.49 -23.91 51.46
C HIS A 79 16.44 -23.12 50.64
N ASP A 80 16.84 -22.25 49.70
CA ASP A 80 15.91 -21.38 48.93
C ASP A 80 15.75 -21.70 47.43
N ARG A 81 16.20 -22.89 46.97
CA ARG A 81 16.23 -23.25 45.55
C ARG A 81 14.86 -23.36 44.86
N ARG A 82 13.78 -23.66 45.58
CA ARG A 82 12.44 -23.87 44.97
C ARG A 82 11.67 -22.58 44.73
N LEU A 83 11.81 -21.57 45.60
CA LEU A 83 11.13 -20.28 45.47
C LEU A 83 11.81 -19.37 44.43
N HIS A 84 13.16 -19.30 44.43
CA HIS A 84 13.90 -18.53 43.43
C HIS A 84 13.76 -19.09 42.01
N SER A 85 13.70 -20.42 41.85
CA SER A 85 13.44 -21.06 40.55
C SER A 85 12.03 -20.77 40.04
N ALA A 86 11.02 -20.75 40.92
CA ALA A 86 9.65 -20.43 40.55
C ALA A 86 9.49 -18.94 40.19
N GLU A 87 10.07 -18.02 40.96
CA GLU A 87 10.03 -16.59 40.66
C GLU A 87 10.81 -16.22 39.39
N GLN A 88 11.97 -16.84 39.14
CA GLN A 88 12.70 -16.66 37.88
C GLN A 88 11.94 -17.27 36.69
N SER A 89 11.26 -18.39 36.88
CA SER A 89 10.41 -18.99 35.84
C SER A 89 9.17 -18.13 35.55
N VAL A 90 8.53 -17.57 36.58
CA VAL A 90 7.37 -16.66 36.44
C VAL A 90 7.79 -15.32 35.84
N ARG A 91 8.98 -14.78 36.20
CA ARG A 91 9.55 -13.58 35.56
C ARG A 91 9.96 -13.86 34.11
N ALA A 92 10.55 -15.01 33.82
CA ALA A 92 10.84 -15.42 32.44
C ALA A 92 9.55 -15.60 31.63
N LEU A 93 8.49 -16.20 32.20
CA LEU A 93 7.20 -16.37 31.54
C LEU A 93 6.44 -15.05 31.31
N THR A 94 6.55 -14.09 32.24
CA THR A 94 5.95 -12.75 32.10
C THR A 94 6.75 -11.84 31.15
N TYR A 95 8.08 -11.99 31.09
CA TYR A 95 8.92 -11.38 30.05
C TYR A 95 8.69 -12.03 28.68
N PHE A 96 8.53 -13.35 28.61
CA PHE A 96 8.15 -14.05 27.38
C PHE A 96 6.74 -13.63 26.93
N SER A 97 5.78 -13.47 27.85
CA SER A 97 4.42 -13.03 27.48
C SER A 97 4.39 -11.58 27.00
N SER A 98 5.14 -10.68 27.63
CA SER A 98 5.24 -9.27 27.18
C SER A 98 6.03 -9.12 25.88
N LEU A 99 7.08 -9.92 25.65
CA LEU A 99 7.78 -9.99 24.37
C LEU A 99 6.93 -10.62 23.26
N LEU A 100 6.13 -11.65 23.57
CA LEU A 100 5.13 -12.21 22.65
C LEU A 100 4.08 -11.18 22.25
N LEU A 101 3.54 -10.43 23.22
CA LEU A 101 2.58 -9.35 22.95
C LEU A 101 3.19 -8.24 22.07
N LEU A 102 4.45 -7.87 22.29
CA LEU A 102 5.18 -6.95 21.42
C LEU A 102 5.49 -7.56 20.04
N GLN A 103 5.80 -8.85 19.95
CA GLN A 103 6.03 -9.57 18.69
C GLN A 103 4.78 -9.57 17.79
N PHE A 104 3.57 -9.63 18.35
CA PHE A 104 2.32 -9.52 17.59
C PHE A 104 2.06 -8.12 17.04
N GLN A 105 2.50 -7.07 17.73
CA GLN A 105 2.33 -5.69 17.29
C GLN A 105 3.14 -5.37 16.03
N PHE A 106 4.24 -6.09 15.75
CA PHE A 106 5.08 -5.90 14.56
C PHE A 106 4.58 -6.63 13.31
N MET A 107 3.69 -7.62 13.44
CA MET A 107 3.19 -8.37 12.30
C MET A 107 1.89 -7.75 11.79
N LEU A 108 1.99 -6.48 11.39
CA LEU A 108 0.87 -5.68 10.89
C LEU A 108 0.49 -6.07 9.46
N SER A 109 1.39 -6.74 8.73
CA SER A 109 1.15 -7.21 7.38
C SER A 109 1.61 -8.68 7.18
N PRO A 110 1.02 -9.38 6.20
CA PRO A 110 1.48 -10.70 5.74
C PRO A 110 2.97 -10.72 5.35
N ARG A 111 3.46 -9.62 4.77
CA ARG A 111 4.89 -9.44 4.44
C ARG A 111 5.76 -9.42 5.69
N ASP A 112 5.34 -8.72 6.74
CA ASP A 112 6.10 -8.66 8.00
C ASP A 112 6.14 -10.03 8.67
N ALA A 113 5.00 -10.75 8.68
CA ALA A 113 4.95 -12.12 9.18
C ALA A 113 5.93 -13.04 8.42
N SER A 114 5.94 -12.94 7.09
CA SER A 114 6.86 -13.71 6.25
C SER A 114 8.33 -13.38 6.52
N ARG A 115 8.66 -12.09 6.76
CA ARG A 115 10.02 -11.65 7.12
C ARG A 115 10.44 -12.15 8.50
N CYS A 116 9.54 -12.09 9.50
CA CYS A 116 9.79 -12.63 10.83
C CYS A 116 10.04 -14.13 10.79
N ALA A 117 9.30 -14.89 9.98
CA ALA A 117 9.48 -16.33 9.83
C ALA A 117 10.88 -16.77 9.34
N ALA A 118 11.63 -15.86 8.72
CA ALA A 118 12.99 -16.10 8.27
C ALA A 118 14.05 -15.90 9.38
N VAL A 119 13.70 -15.26 10.51
CA VAL A 119 14.66 -14.88 11.57
C VAL A 119 15.10 -16.07 12.41
N SER A 120 14.17 -16.93 12.86
CA SER A 120 14.49 -18.14 13.63
C SER A 120 13.34 -19.16 13.59
N PRO A 121 13.56 -20.42 13.98
CA PRO A 121 12.49 -21.43 14.08
C PRO A 121 11.36 -21.02 15.03
N ALA A 122 11.68 -20.33 16.14
CA ALA A 122 10.66 -19.84 17.08
C ALA A 122 9.82 -18.72 16.46
N PHE A 123 10.45 -17.79 15.74
CA PHE A 123 9.72 -16.74 15.00
C PHE A 123 8.87 -17.34 13.87
N ARG A 124 9.36 -18.38 13.19
CA ARG A 124 8.57 -19.10 12.18
C ARG A 124 7.32 -19.73 12.77
N ALA A 125 7.46 -20.45 13.89
CA ALA A 125 6.31 -21.05 14.56
C ALA A 125 5.26 -20.02 14.98
N ALA A 126 5.69 -18.85 15.48
CA ALA A 126 4.78 -17.75 15.80
C ALA A 126 4.15 -17.13 14.54
N ALA A 127 4.96 -16.85 13.51
CA ALA A 127 4.52 -16.22 12.28
C ALA A 127 3.59 -17.09 11.42
N ASP A 128 3.72 -18.41 11.51
CA ASP A 128 2.87 -19.38 10.80
C ASP A 128 1.63 -19.78 11.61
N SER A 129 1.41 -19.21 12.79
CA SER A 129 0.24 -19.53 13.62
C SER A 129 -1.05 -18.96 13.05
N ASP A 130 -2.15 -19.71 13.19
CA ASP A 130 -3.48 -19.28 12.74
C ASP A 130 -3.91 -17.95 13.36
N HIS A 131 -3.52 -17.69 14.61
CA HIS A 131 -3.83 -16.42 15.28
C HIS A 131 -3.33 -15.18 14.50
N VAL A 132 -2.17 -15.30 13.84
CA VAL A 132 -1.61 -14.24 12.99
C VAL A 132 -2.42 -14.13 11.71
N TRP A 133 -2.54 -15.23 10.96
CA TRP A 133 -3.10 -15.20 9.61
C TRP A 133 -4.61 -14.91 9.59
N ARG A 134 -5.34 -15.30 10.64
CA ARG A 134 -6.75 -14.95 10.81
C ARG A 134 -7.01 -13.45 10.84
N ARG A 135 -6.05 -12.65 11.30
CA ARG A 135 -6.13 -11.18 11.32
C ARG A 135 -6.03 -10.58 9.92
N PHE A 136 -5.33 -11.25 9.01
CA PHE A 136 -5.15 -10.78 7.63
C PHE A 136 -6.32 -11.11 6.72
N ILE A 137 -7.26 -11.96 7.16
CA ILE A 137 -8.47 -12.32 6.41
C ILE A 137 -9.62 -11.41 6.85
N PRO A 138 -10.10 -10.52 5.96
CA PRO A 138 -11.27 -9.68 6.23
C PRO A 138 -12.51 -10.50 6.59
N ASP A 139 -13.33 -10.01 7.51
CA ASP A 139 -14.46 -10.77 8.05
C ASP A 139 -15.48 -11.21 6.98
N ASP A 140 -15.69 -10.40 5.96
CA ASP A 140 -16.56 -10.69 4.81
C ASP A 140 -16.03 -11.80 3.89
N LEU A 141 -14.73 -12.08 3.91
CA LEU A 141 -14.09 -13.14 3.11
C LEU A 141 -13.86 -14.44 3.88
N ARG A 142 -14.03 -14.42 5.21
CA ARG A 142 -13.88 -15.62 6.07
C ARG A 142 -14.78 -16.79 5.66
N PRO A 143 -16.05 -16.60 5.25
CA PRO A 143 -16.88 -17.72 4.81
C PRO A 143 -16.28 -18.46 3.62
N ALA A 144 -15.66 -17.75 2.67
CA ALA A 144 -15.00 -18.34 1.51
C ALA A 144 -13.71 -19.08 1.88
N SER A 145 -13.04 -18.68 2.98
CA SER A 145 -11.77 -19.26 3.44
C SER A 145 -11.91 -20.59 4.22
N LYS A 146 -13.12 -20.95 4.68
CA LYS A 146 -13.41 -22.17 5.50
C LYS A 146 -13.11 -23.52 4.83
N ARG A 147 -12.60 -23.54 3.59
CA ARG A 147 -12.32 -24.75 2.81
C ARG A 147 -10.87 -25.23 2.93
N SER A 148 -10.03 -24.54 3.71
CA SER A 148 -8.58 -24.78 3.84
C SER A 148 -8.21 -25.36 5.21
N GLY A 149 -6.99 -25.92 5.32
CA GLY A 149 -6.51 -26.56 6.54
C GLY A 149 -6.07 -25.56 7.62
N SER A 150 -5.36 -24.48 7.22
CA SER A 150 -4.90 -23.41 8.11
C SER A 150 -5.33 -22.02 7.62
N ASP A 151 -5.37 -21.02 8.51
CA ASP A 151 -5.71 -19.64 8.13
C ASP A 151 -4.68 -19.05 7.15
N LYS A 152 -3.43 -19.51 7.20
CA LYS A 152 -2.39 -19.14 6.23
C LYS A 152 -2.71 -19.67 4.82
N GLU A 153 -3.09 -20.93 4.71
CA GLU A 153 -3.52 -21.52 3.44
C GLU A 153 -4.77 -20.83 2.90
N ALA A 154 -5.72 -20.49 3.79
CA ALA A 154 -6.92 -19.75 3.45
C ALA A 154 -6.60 -18.37 2.86
N TYR A 155 -5.68 -17.64 3.50
CA TYR A 155 -5.22 -16.34 3.03
C TYR A 155 -4.56 -16.47 1.64
N LEU A 156 -3.67 -17.44 1.46
CA LEU A 156 -3.00 -17.65 0.17
C LEU A 156 -3.99 -18.04 -0.94
N ALA A 157 -4.98 -18.88 -0.64
CA ALA A 157 -6.04 -19.20 -1.59
C ALA A 157 -6.84 -17.95 -2.00
N LEU A 158 -7.10 -17.02 -1.07
CA LEU A 158 -7.73 -15.73 -1.38
C LEU A 158 -6.82 -14.76 -2.15
N CYS A 159 -5.51 -14.99 -2.17
CA CYS A 159 -4.59 -14.25 -3.04
C CYS A 159 -4.57 -14.80 -4.46
N ASP A 160 -4.62 -16.12 -4.59
CA ASP A 160 -4.44 -16.81 -5.86
C ASP A 160 -5.77 -16.89 -6.63
N ASP A 161 -6.90 -17.11 -5.94
CA ASP A 161 -8.23 -17.23 -6.53
C ASP A 161 -9.19 -16.14 -6.05
N ALA A 162 -9.70 -15.36 -7.02
CA ALA A 162 -10.71 -14.35 -6.73
C ALA A 162 -12.08 -14.99 -6.46
N THR A 163 -12.78 -14.54 -5.43
CA THR A 163 -14.13 -14.99 -5.07
C THR A 163 -15.16 -13.91 -5.40
N ASN A 164 -16.44 -14.25 -5.40
CA ASN A 164 -17.48 -13.23 -5.54
C ASN A 164 -17.47 -12.29 -4.33
N ALA A 165 -17.67 -10.99 -4.57
CA ALA A 165 -17.85 -10.03 -3.49
C ALA A 165 -19.18 -10.27 -2.76
N ALA A 166 -19.22 -9.99 -1.46
CA ALA A 166 -20.44 -10.12 -0.66
C ALA A 166 -21.50 -9.09 -1.10
N GLY A 167 -22.77 -9.50 -1.13
CA GLY A 167 -23.90 -8.62 -1.50
C GLY A 167 -24.10 -8.43 -3.01
N ASP A 168 -23.38 -9.18 -3.84
CA ASP A 168 -23.58 -9.20 -5.29
C ASP A 168 -24.66 -10.24 -5.62
N ASP A 169 -25.93 -9.80 -5.60
CA ASP A 169 -27.11 -10.64 -5.89
C ASP A 169 -27.31 -10.90 -7.39
N GLU A 170 -26.46 -10.33 -8.25
CA GLU A 170 -26.49 -10.61 -9.69
C GLU A 170 -26.12 -12.07 -9.97
N ALA A 171 -27.01 -12.74 -10.72
CA ALA A 171 -26.81 -14.09 -11.20
C ALA A 171 -25.60 -14.15 -12.16
N GLY A 172 -24.40 -14.30 -11.59
CA GLY A 172 -23.15 -14.35 -12.36
C GLY A 172 -21.91 -13.83 -11.62
N GLY A 173 -22.06 -13.12 -10.50
CA GLY A 173 -20.91 -12.53 -9.77
C GLY A 173 -20.28 -11.38 -10.55
N GLY A 174 -20.98 -10.25 -10.62
CA GLY A 174 -20.57 -9.05 -11.35
C GLY A 174 -19.36 -8.34 -10.73
N CYS A 175 -18.97 -8.71 -9.51
CA CYS A 175 -17.81 -8.20 -8.78
C CYS A 175 -17.04 -9.35 -8.11
N ARG A 176 -15.74 -9.41 -8.39
CA ARG A 176 -14.81 -10.37 -7.80
C ARG A 176 -13.80 -9.66 -6.90
N VAL A 177 -13.42 -10.34 -5.82
CA VAL A 177 -12.52 -9.83 -4.78
C VAL A 177 -11.43 -10.86 -4.47
N TRP A 178 -10.20 -10.39 -4.26
CA TRP A 178 -9.05 -11.18 -3.83
C TRP A 178 -8.13 -10.32 -2.95
N LEU A 179 -7.10 -10.92 -2.35
CA LEU A 179 -6.16 -10.19 -1.48
C LEU A 179 -4.82 -9.96 -2.16
N GLU A 180 -4.30 -8.74 -2.06
CA GLU A 180 -2.91 -8.47 -2.41
C GLU A 180 -1.99 -9.12 -1.38
N LYS A 181 -1.09 -9.98 -1.85
CA LYS A 181 -0.33 -10.94 -1.05
C LYS A 181 0.59 -10.34 0.01
N ALA A 182 1.13 -9.15 -0.23
CA ALA A 182 2.09 -8.54 0.69
C ALA A 182 1.41 -7.74 1.81
N SER A 183 0.34 -7.02 1.48
CA SER A 183 -0.35 -6.08 2.38
C SER A 183 -1.62 -6.67 2.99
N GLY A 184 -2.26 -7.62 2.33
CA GLY A 184 -3.61 -8.07 2.68
C GLY A 184 -4.71 -7.07 2.30
N ALA A 185 -4.40 -6.04 1.52
CA ALA A 185 -5.41 -5.13 1.01
C ALA A 185 -6.29 -5.84 -0.04
N LYS A 186 -7.58 -5.49 -0.07
CA LYS A 186 -8.54 -6.08 -0.99
C LYS A 186 -8.33 -5.53 -2.39
N CYS A 187 -8.29 -6.40 -3.38
CA CYS A 187 -8.40 -6.06 -4.78
C CYS A 187 -9.83 -6.33 -5.25
N TYR A 188 -10.33 -5.50 -6.16
CA TYR A 188 -11.67 -5.67 -6.74
C TYR A 188 -11.58 -5.72 -8.26
N ALA A 189 -12.44 -6.52 -8.89
CA ALA A 189 -12.68 -6.51 -10.33
C ALA A 189 -14.19 -6.42 -10.57
N LEU A 190 -14.63 -5.35 -11.22
CA LEU A 190 -16.00 -5.17 -11.70
C LEU A 190 -16.09 -5.70 -13.12
N SER A 191 -16.99 -6.64 -13.37
CA SER A 191 -17.29 -7.14 -14.71
C SER A 191 -17.90 -6.06 -15.58
N ALA A 192 -17.84 -6.24 -16.90
CA ALA A 192 -18.51 -5.36 -17.85
C ALA A 192 -20.02 -5.20 -17.58
N ARG A 193 -20.69 -6.20 -17.00
CA ARG A 193 -22.11 -6.14 -16.59
C ARG A 193 -22.37 -5.15 -15.46
N ARG A 194 -21.37 -4.91 -14.61
CA ARG A 194 -21.45 -3.98 -13.47
C ARG A 194 -20.93 -2.58 -13.84
N LEU A 195 -20.53 -2.35 -15.09
CA LEU A 195 -20.14 -1.04 -15.58
C LEU A 195 -21.35 -0.34 -16.18
N SER A 196 -21.39 0.99 -16.07
CA SER A 196 -22.28 1.78 -16.91
C SER A 196 -21.63 1.92 -18.28
N LEU A 197 -22.30 1.36 -19.28
CA LEU A 197 -21.91 1.44 -20.69
C LEU A 197 -22.94 2.28 -21.44
N PRO A 198 -22.53 3.01 -22.50
CA PRO A 198 -23.45 3.84 -23.24
C PRO A 198 -24.43 2.95 -24.00
N TRP A 199 -25.72 3.28 -23.88
CA TRP A 199 -26.81 2.53 -24.53
C TRP A 199 -26.80 1.05 -24.16
N ASP A 200 -26.48 0.71 -22.92
CA ASP A 200 -26.55 -0.66 -22.40
C ASP A 200 -27.97 -1.23 -22.36
N ASP A 201 -28.98 -0.35 -22.39
CA ASP A 201 -30.40 -0.64 -22.59
C ASP A 201 -30.79 -0.94 -24.06
N GLY A 202 -29.90 -0.67 -25.02
CA GLY A 202 -30.11 -0.87 -26.45
C GLY A 202 -29.29 -2.02 -27.02
N GLU A 203 -29.98 -3.02 -27.60
CA GLU A 203 -29.38 -4.25 -28.20
C GLU A 203 -28.33 -4.01 -29.32
N PHE A 204 -28.12 -2.78 -29.79
CA PHE A 204 -27.35 -2.50 -31.00
C PHE A 204 -25.90 -2.05 -30.77
N SER A 205 -25.56 -1.57 -29.57
CA SER A 205 -24.22 -1.02 -29.30
C SER A 205 -23.25 -2.07 -28.77
N TRP A 206 -23.74 -2.99 -27.96
CA TRP A 206 -22.94 -3.99 -27.24
C TRP A 206 -23.42 -5.40 -27.51
N ARG A 207 -22.48 -6.28 -27.83
CA ARG A 207 -22.69 -7.72 -27.88
C ARG A 207 -22.09 -8.35 -26.63
N TRP A 208 -22.93 -9.04 -25.88
CA TRP A 208 -22.50 -9.81 -24.71
C TRP A 208 -22.09 -11.21 -25.15
N THR A 209 -20.86 -11.60 -24.82
CA THR A 209 -20.29 -12.88 -25.25
C THR A 209 -19.46 -13.52 -24.14
N THR A 210 -19.30 -14.83 -24.20
CA THR A 210 -18.34 -15.54 -23.34
C THR A 210 -16.93 -15.37 -23.93
N HIS A 211 -15.92 -15.22 -23.08
CA HIS A 211 -14.53 -15.14 -23.53
C HIS A 211 -13.67 -16.18 -22.78
N PRO A 212 -12.93 -17.06 -23.48
CA PRO A 212 -12.19 -18.16 -22.84
C PRO A 212 -11.15 -17.73 -21.82
N SER A 213 -10.54 -16.55 -22.00
CA SER A 213 -9.56 -15.98 -21.06
C SER A 213 -10.18 -15.04 -20.03
N SER A 214 -11.51 -14.85 -20.03
CA SER A 214 -12.14 -13.98 -19.04
C SER A 214 -12.37 -14.72 -17.73
N ARG A 215 -12.23 -13.98 -16.62
CA ARG A 215 -12.68 -14.45 -15.30
C ARG A 215 -14.17 -14.24 -15.04
N PHE A 216 -14.88 -13.52 -15.92
CA PHE A 216 -16.32 -13.33 -15.81
C PHE A 216 -17.06 -14.23 -16.80
N GLY A 217 -18.34 -14.48 -16.54
CA GLY A 217 -19.18 -15.28 -17.45
C GLY A 217 -19.37 -14.61 -18.81
N GLU A 218 -19.40 -13.28 -18.84
CA GLU A 218 -19.60 -12.50 -20.06
C GLU A 218 -18.67 -11.28 -20.10
N VAL A 219 -18.31 -10.89 -21.33
CA VAL A 219 -17.61 -9.65 -21.67
C VAL A 219 -18.48 -8.83 -22.63
N ALA A 220 -18.24 -7.53 -22.71
CA ALA A 220 -18.97 -6.63 -23.61
C ALA A 220 -18.12 -6.30 -24.85
N GLU A 221 -18.51 -6.79 -26.02
CA GLU A 221 -17.91 -6.41 -27.30
C GLU A 221 -18.70 -5.23 -27.92
N LEU A 222 -18.02 -4.12 -28.15
CA LEU A 222 -18.57 -2.95 -28.81
C LEU A 222 -18.81 -3.25 -30.30
N PHE A 223 -20.07 -3.37 -30.71
CA PHE A 223 -20.42 -3.58 -32.10
C PHE A 223 -20.28 -2.29 -32.91
N HIS A 224 -20.88 -1.20 -32.44
CA HIS A 224 -20.76 0.12 -33.04
C HIS A 224 -21.27 1.21 -32.08
N CYS A 225 -20.50 2.28 -31.84
CA CYS A 225 -21.02 3.48 -31.18
C CYS A 225 -20.28 4.75 -31.60
N THR A 226 -20.95 5.91 -31.50
CA THR A 226 -20.35 7.23 -31.80
C THR A 226 -19.92 7.99 -30.55
N CYS A 227 -20.53 7.72 -29.40
CA CYS A 227 -20.09 8.17 -28.08
C CYS A 227 -19.59 6.96 -27.29
N LEU A 228 -18.48 7.07 -26.58
CA LEU A 228 -17.96 5.95 -25.80
C LEU A 228 -17.43 6.46 -24.46
N ASP A 229 -18.25 6.27 -23.44
CA ASP A 229 -18.00 6.63 -22.05
C ASP A 229 -18.33 5.44 -21.14
N ILE A 230 -17.32 4.92 -20.45
CA ILE A 230 -17.43 3.75 -19.58
C ILE A 230 -17.22 4.22 -18.15
N TYR A 231 -18.11 3.83 -17.24
CA TYR A 231 -17.98 4.18 -15.82
C TYR A 231 -17.98 2.93 -14.94
N ALA A 232 -16.99 2.88 -14.05
CA ALA A 232 -16.91 1.93 -12.96
C ALA A 232 -17.17 2.65 -11.64
N GLN A 233 -18.08 2.11 -10.82
CA GLN A 233 -18.42 2.68 -9.52
C GLN A 233 -18.22 1.64 -8.42
N LEU A 234 -17.55 2.06 -7.35
CA LEU A 234 -17.31 1.22 -6.18
C LEU A 234 -17.43 2.06 -4.91
N PRO A 235 -18.16 1.60 -3.87
CA PRO A 235 -18.18 2.27 -2.58
C PRO A 235 -16.77 2.38 -2.00
N THR A 236 -16.37 3.57 -1.55
CA THR A 236 -15.04 3.79 -0.95
C THR A 236 -14.86 2.93 0.30
N ALA A 237 -15.95 2.65 1.03
CA ALA A 237 -15.98 1.78 2.20
C ALA A 237 -15.60 0.31 1.89
N ALA A 238 -15.72 -0.13 0.62
CA ALA A 238 -15.28 -1.47 0.21
C ALA A 238 -13.74 -1.56 0.15
N LEU A 239 -13.07 -0.47 -0.19
CA LEU A 239 -11.62 -0.43 -0.31
C LEU A 239 -10.94 -0.45 1.06
N THR A 240 -9.76 -1.10 1.13
CA THR A 240 -8.93 -1.04 2.34
C THR A 240 -8.52 0.40 2.64
N GLN A 241 -8.73 0.84 3.89
CA GLN A 241 -8.41 2.21 4.33
C GLN A 241 -6.90 2.49 4.31
N ALA A 242 -6.53 3.78 4.29
CA ALA A 242 -5.14 4.25 4.30
C ALA A 242 -4.25 3.57 3.24
N THR A 243 -4.83 3.23 2.09
CA THR A 243 -4.17 2.49 1.01
C THR A 243 -4.33 3.27 -0.28
N THR A 244 -3.26 3.40 -1.04
CA THR A 244 -3.31 3.96 -2.39
C THR A 244 -3.74 2.87 -3.36
N TYR A 245 -4.75 3.14 -4.18
CA TYR A 245 -5.22 2.27 -5.24
C TYR A 245 -4.92 2.86 -6.60
N ALA A 246 -4.84 1.99 -7.60
CA ALA A 246 -4.96 2.35 -9.00
C ALA A 246 -6.15 1.60 -9.63
N ALA A 247 -6.91 2.32 -10.45
CA ALA A 247 -7.97 1.76 -11.26
C ALA A 247 -7.43 1.39 -12.65
N TYR A 248 -7.83 0.23 -13.17
CA TYR A 248 -7.39 -0.28 -14.46
C TYR A 248 -8.58 -0.72 -15.31
N LEU A 249 -8.71 -0.18 -16.52
CA LEU A 249 -9.61 -0.74 -17.52
C LEU A 249 -8.94 -1.96 -18.13
N VAL A 250 -9.58 -3.13 -18.02
CA VAL A 250 -9.12 -4.40 -18.59
C VAL A 250 -9.96 -4.72 -19.83
N TYR A 251 -9.29 -4.84 -20.97
CA TYR A 251 -9.95 -4.92 -22.26
C TYR A 251 -9.12 -5.66 -23.32
N GLY A 252 -9.78 -6.06 -24.39
CA GLY A 252 -9.22 -6.63 -25.59
C GLY A 252 -9.72 -5.88 -26.81
N THR A 253 -9.24 -6.27 -27.98
CA THR A 253 -9.69 -5.68 -29.25
C THR A 253 -9.94 -6.77 -30.28
N ALA A 254 -11.10 -6.71 -30.94
CA ALA A 254 -11.37 -7.53 -32.12
C ALA A 254 -10.42 -7.14 -33.27
N GLU A 255 -10.19 -8.08 -34.19
CA GLU A 255 -9.31 -7.90 -35.34
C GLU A 255 -9.70 -6.69 -36.18
N GLU A 256 -11.00 -6.51 -36.43
CA GLU A 256 -11.55 -5.40 -37.20
C GLU A 256 -11.87 -4.13 -36.37
N SER A 257 -11.30 -3.99 -35.18
CA SER A 257 -11.55 -2.82 -34.33
C SER A 257 -11.08 -1.52 -34.99
N ARG A 258 -11.84 -0.43 -34.75
CA ARG A 258 -11.60 0.90 -35.31
C ARG A 258 -12.00 1.99 -34.33
N GLY A 259 -11.36 3.15 -34.47
CA GLY A 259 -11.67 4.34 -33.67
C GLY A 259 -11.16 4.30 -32.23
N LEU A 260 -10.23 3.39 -31.91
CA LEU A 260 -9.65 3.24 -30.56
C LEU A 260 -8.23 3.82 -30.45
N SER A 261 -7.70 4.40 -31.53
CA SER A 261 -6.37 5.00 -31.57
C SER A 261 -6.40 6.52 -31.37
N TYR A 262 -7.28 7.22 -32.10
CA TYR A 262 -7.40 8.68 -32.16
C TYR A 262 -8.80 9.09 -32.66
N PRO A 263 -9.26 10.33 -32.41
CA PRO A 263 -8.66 11.38 -31.57
C PRO A 263 -8.90 11.20 -30.07
N ASP A 264 -8.25 12.09 -29.28
CA ASP A 264 -8.23 12.30 -27.82
C ASP A 264 -9.13 11.38 -26.97
N GLN A 265 -8.50 10.67 -26.04
CA GLN A 265 -9.19 9.81 -25.08
C GLN A 265 -8.71 10.21 -23.70
N GLU A 266 -9.59 10.14 -22.72
CA GLU A 266 -9.23 10.46 -21.35
C GLU A 266 -9.78 9.46 -20.35
N THR A 267 -9.09 9.39 -19.22
CA THR A 267 -9.59 8.71 -18.03
C THR A 267 -9.67 9.70 -16.88
N VAL A 268 -10.71 9.58 -16.06
CA VAL A 268 -10.91 10.39 -14.87
C VAL A 268 -11.21 9.48 -13.69
N VAL A 269 -10.61 9.76 -12.55
CA VAL A 269 -10.97 9.11 -11.28
C VAL A 269 -11.46 10.18 -10.33
N THR A 270 -12.66 9.97 -9.79
CA THR A 270 -13.26 10.83 -8.77
C THR A 270 -13.52 10.05 -7.48
N VAL A 271 -13.44 10.75 -6.34
CA VAL A 271 -13.79 10.22 -5.01
C VAL A 271 -14.72 11.24 -4.36
N GLY A 272 -15.95 10.81 -4.03
CA GLY A 272 -16.97 11.72 -3.49
C GLY A 272 -17.27 12.90 -4.42
N GLY A 273 -17.27 12.64 -5.73
CA GLY A 273 -17.49 13.65 -6.77
C GLY A 273 -16.30 14.61 -7.02
N ARG A 274 -15.18 14.45 -6.32
CA ARG A 274 -13.97 15.26 -6.53
C ARG A 274 -12.99 14.54 -7.45
N GLU A 275 -12.56 15.19 -8.51
CA GLU A 275 -11.52 14.68 -9.40
C GLU A 275 -10.18 14.57 -8.65
N VAL A 276 -9.62 13.35 -8.62
CA VAL A 276 -8.31 13.05 -8.01
C VAL A 276 -7.26 12.67 -9.03
N ALA A 277 -7.68 12.26 -10.23
CA ALA A 277 -6.79 11.97 -11.35
C ALA A 277 -7.51 12.21 -12.69
N ARG A 278 -6.79 12.76 -13.67
CA ARG A 278 -7.19 12.87 -15.07
C ARG A 278 -5.99 12.63 -15.97
N HIS A 279 -6.14 11.78 -16.99
CA HIS A 279 -5.06 11.45 -17.91
C HIS A 279 -5.54 11.38 -19.34
N ALA A 280 -4.75 11.92 -20.27
CA ALA A 280 -4.87 11.59 -21.68
C ALA A 280 -4.34 10.17 -21.92
N VAL A 281 -5.11 9.34 -22.60
CA VAL A 281 -4.80 7.92 -22.84
C VAL A 281 -4.98 7.55 -24.32
N CYS A 282 -4.57 6.34 -24.70
CA CYS A 282 -4.81 5.78 -26.03
C CYS A 282 -4.89 4.26 -25.95
N LEU A 283 -6.08 3.67 -26.11
CA LEU A 283 -6.28 2.21 -26.01
C LEU A 283 -5.59 1.44 -27.13
N ARG A 284 -5.53 1.96 -28.35
CA ARG A 284 -4.85 1.27 -29.46
C ARG A 284 -3.84 2.20 -30.13
N PRO A 285 -2.63 2.36 -29.56
CA PRO A 285 -1.64 3.25 -30.15
C PRO A 285 -1.25 2.81 -31.57
N ASP A 286 -1.52 3.68 -32.55
CA ASP A 286 -1.13 3.51 -33.94
C ASP A 286 -0.45 4.79 -34.40
N ASP A 287 0.88 4.75 -34.56
CA ASP A 287 1.67 5.94 -34.89
C ASP A 287 1.42 6.43 -36.34
N ALA A 288 0.87 5.60 -37.23
CA ALA A 288 0.45 6.04 -38.57
C ALA A 288 -0.86 6.82 -38.52
N GLU A 289 -1.85 6.34 -37.76
CA GLU A 289 -3.09 7.07 -37.50
C GLU A 289 -2.83 8.35 -36.69
N ALA A 290 -1.93 8.29 -35.70
CA ALA A 290 -1.51 9.45 -34.91
C ALA A 290 -1.05 10.61 -35.79
N ARG A 291 -0.24 10.30 -36.81
CA ARG A 291 0.33 11.30 -37.73
C ARG A 291 -0.73 11.94 -38.62
N LYS A 292 -1.79 11.21 -38.99
CA LYS A 292 -2.92 11.76 -39.75
C LYS A 292 -3.68 12.78 -38.93
N PHE A 293 -3.92 12.49 -37.65
CA PHE A 293 -4.65 13.38 -36.74
C PHE A 293 -3.83 14.57 -36.23
N ARG A 294 -2.54 14.40 -35.95
CA ARG A 294 -1.65 15.50 -35.51
C ARG A 294 -1.30 16.49 -36.62
N GLY A 295 -1.78 16.29 -37.84
CA GLY A 295 -1.69 17.26 -38.93
C GLY A 295 -0.26 17.72 -39.21
N GLY A 296 0.70 16.80 -39.38
CA GLY A 296 2.09 17.13 -39.77
C GLY A 296 2.89 18.06 -38.83
N GLY A 297 2.28 18.58 -37.77
CA GLY A 297 2.91 19.41 -36.75
C GLY A 297 3.55 18.53 -35.68
N ALA A 298 4.77 18.88 -35.28
CA ALA A 298 5.36 18.33 -34.07
C ALA A 298 4.38 18.52 -32.91
N ALA A 299 4.33 17.54 -31.99
CA ALA A 299 3.59 17.67 -30.74
C ALA A 299 3.86 19.06 -30.14
N ALA A 300 2.80 19.78 -29.73
CA ALA A 300 2.97 21.07 -29.06
C ALA A 300 4.06 20.90 -27.98
N PRO A 301 5.14 21.69 -28.01
CA PRO A 301 6.23 21.53 -27.06
C PRO A 301 5.67 21.76 -25.66
N GLY A 302 5.55 20.68 -24.88
CA GLY A 302 4.97 20.69 -23.53
C GLY A 302 3.67 19.91 -23.33
N GLY A 303 3.06 19.34 -24.38
CA GLY A 303 1.94 18.41 -24.20
C GLY A 303 2.43 17.03 -23.73
N GLU A 304 1.94 16.56 -22.57
CA GLU A 304 2.27 15.22 -22.07
C GLU A 304 1.78 14.15 -23.06
N ALA A 305 2.63 13.19 -23.40
CA ALA A 305 2.25 12.12 -24.32
C ALA A 305 1.12 11.28 -23.70
N PRO A 306 0.12 10.84 -24.50
CA PRO A 306 -0.96 10.03 -23.97
C PRO A 306 -0.41 8.73 -23.40
N ARG A 307 -0.94 8.32 -22.25
CA ARG A 307 -0.58 7.04 -21.62
C ARG A 307 -0.97 5.90 -22.55
N ARG A 308 -0.11 4.87 -22.58
CA ARG A 308 -0.27 3.68 -23.41
C ARG A 308 -0.65 2.50 -22.52
N PRO A 309 -1.48 1.56 -23.02
CA PRO A 309 -1.83 0.37 -22.29
C PRO A 309 -0.65 -0.60 -22.22
N ARG A 310 -0.77 -1.59 -21.35
CA ARG A 310 0.16 -2.70 -21.21
C ARG A 310 -0.55 -4.00 -21.51
N VAL A 311 0.15 -4.93 -22.18
CA VAL A 311 -0.30 -6.33 -22.29
C VAL A 311 0.04 -7.08 -21.00
N ARG A 312 -0.93 -7.79 -20.46
CA ARG A 312 -0.81 -8.67 -19.30
C ARG A 312 -0.37 -10.07 -19.72
N ASP A 313 0.06 -10.87 -18.74
CA ASP A 313 0.50 -12.25 -18.98
C ASP A 313 -0.67 -13.17 -19.38
N ASP A 314 -1.91 -12.79 -19.05
CA ASP A 314 -3.16 -13.46 -19.44
C ASP A 314 -3.65 -13.09 -20.86
N GLY A 315 -2.93 -12.21 -21.55
CA GLY A 315 -3.23 -11.75 -22.91
C GLY A 315 -4.20 -10.57 -23.00
N TRP A 316 -4.78 -10.11 -21.89
CA TRP A 316 -5.59 -8.89 -21.86
C TRP A 316 -4.73 -7.63 -21.89
N TRP A 317 -5.29 -6.54 -22.41
CA TRP A 317 -4.70 -5.21 -22.24
C TRP A 317 -5.22 -4.57 -20.96
N GLU A 318 -4.38 -3.80 -20.29
CA GLU A 318 -4.78 -2.94 -19.18
C GLU A 318 -4.36 -1.48 -19.41
N MET A 319 -5.25 -0.56 -19.08
CA MET A 319 -5.00 0.88 -19.06
C MET A 319 -5.16 1.41 -17.63
N GLU A 320 -4.10 1.98 -17.05
CA GLU A 320 -4.18 2.68 -15.75
C GLU A 320 -5.02 3.95 -15.91
N MET A 321 -6.23 3.95 -15.35
CA MET A 321 -7.19 5.05 -15.43
C MET A 321 -6.84 6.19 -14.48
N GLY A 322 -6.21 5.87 -13.35
CA GLY A 322 -5.80 6.85 -12.37
C GLY A 322 -5.56 6.23 -11.00
N ARG A 323 -5.01 7.04 -10.10
CA ARG A 323 -4.68 6.63 -8.73
C ARG A 323 -5.52 7.40 -7.73
N LEU A 324 -5.87 6.75 -6.64
CA LEU A 324 -6.64 7.34 -5.55
C LEU A 324 -6.09 6.88 -4.20
N CYS A 325 -6.26 7.69 -3.17
CA CYS A 325 -5.86 7.34 -1.81
C CYS A 325 -7.11 7.23 -0.95
N THR A 326 -7.29 6.10 -0.27
CA THR A 326 -8.35 5.98 0.73
C THR A 326 -7.92 6.74 1.98
N ALA A 327 -8.72 7.74 2.40
CA ALA A 327 -8.40 8.55 3.57
C ALA A 327 -8.48 7.72 4.86
N SER A 328 -7.60 8.01 5.82
CA SER A 328 -7.75 7.50 7.19
C SER A 328 -9.04 8.07 7.82
N ALA A 329 -9.66 7.32 8.73
CA ALA A 329 -10.94 7.64 9.36
C ALA A 329 -10.95 8.95 10.18
N ALA A 330 -10.96 10.12 9.52
CA ALA A 330 -11.44 11.36 10.11
C ALA A 330 -12.96 11.45 9.93
N ALA A 331 -13.66 11.79 11.01
CA ALA A 331 -15.10 11.70 11.19
C ALA A 331 -15.88 12.56 10.17
N GLY A 332 -16.75 11.88 9.43
CA GLY A 332 -17.77 12.40 8.52
C GLY A 332 -18.52 11.18 7.99
N ASP A 333 -19.80 11.33 7.64
CA ASP A 333 -20.59 10.25 7.01
C ASP A 333 -19.85 9.77 5.75
N LYS A 334 -19.21 8.60 5.86
CA LYS A 334 -18.35 7.99 4.83
C LYS A 334 -19.03 6.85 4.10
N ASP A 335 -20.22 6.46 4.56
CA ASP A 335 -20.93 5.29 4.06
C ASP A 335 -21.58 5.54 2.68
N GLU A 336 -21.56 6.78 2.19
CA GLU A 336 -22.11 7.17 0.88
C GLU A 336 -21.03 7.64 -0.13
N GLU A 337 -19.74 7.67 0.24
CA GLU A 337 -18.70 8.15 -0.67
C GLU A 337 -18.32 7.05 -1.67
N GLU A 338 -18.48 7.35 -2.96
CA GLU A 338 -18.12 6.43 -4.05
C GLU A 338 -16.85 6.86 -4.77
N VAL A 339 -16.12 5.85 -5.24
CA VAL A 339 -15.07 6.01 -6.23
C VAL A 339 -15.68 5.76 -7.60
N VAL A 340 -15.49 6.72 -8.52
CA VAL A 340 -15.89 6.57 -9.92
C VAL A 340 -14.64 6.65 -10.79
N ALA A 341 -14.36 5.60 -11.56
CA ALA A 341 -13.34 5.60 -12.60
C ALA A 341 -14.04 5.61 -13.97
N SER A 342 -13.75 6.61 -14.80
CA SER A 342 -14.32 6.75 -16.13
C SER A 342 -13.25 6.70 -17.22
N PHE A 343 -13.65 6.20 -18.39
CA PHE A 343 -12.90 6.27 -19.64
C PHE A 343 -13.82 6.88 -20.69
N GLU A 344 -13.34 7.90 -21.40
CA GLU A 344 -14.09 8.55 -22.48
C GLU A 344 -13.23 8.66 -23.74
N VAL A 345 -13.85 8.41 -24.89
CA VAL A 345 -13.29 8.81 -26.18
C VAL A 345 -13.92 10.14 -26.60
N LEU A 346 -13.11 11.20 -26.57
CA LEU A 346 -13.56 12.55 -26.88
C LEU A 346 -13.84 12.66 -28.38
N GLY A 347 -15.11 12.89 -28.70
CA GLY A 347 -15.56 13.14 -30.07
C GLY A 347 -16.54 12.11 -30.63
N TRP A 348 -17.43 12.62 -31.48
CA TRP A 348 -18.58 11.92 -32.04
C TRP A 348 -18.22 11.24 -33.37
N TYR A 349 -17.49 10.14 -33.31
CA TYR A 349 -17.09 9.36 -34.49
C TYR A 349 -17.27 7.84 -34.28
N PRO A 350 -17.48 7.04 -35.34
CA PRO A 350 -17.69 5.60 -35.22
C PRO A 350 -16.54 4.84 -34.56
N LYS A 351 -16.87 4.03 -33.56
CA LYS A 351 -15.98 3.15 -32.80
C LYS A 351 -16.55 1.74 -32.77
N ARG A 352 -15.67 0.73 -32.85
CA ARG A 352 -16.08 -0.68 -32.73
C ARG A 352 -14.92 -1.60 -32.34
N GLY A 353 -15.28 -2.80 -31.91
CA GLY A 353 -14.38 -3.91 -31.63
C GLY A 353 -13.59 -3.76 -30.33
N LEU A 354 -14.00 -2.86 -29.43
CA LEU A 354 -13.50 -2.85 -28.05
C LEU A 354 -14.18 -4.00 -27.29
N ILE A 355 -13.41 -4.85 -26.64
CA ILE A 355 -13.92 -5.96 -25.82
C ILE A 355 -13.61 -5.61 -24.37
N VAL A 356 -14.62 -5.25 -23.57
CA VAL A 356 -14.43 -4.88 -22.17
C VAL A 356 -14.63 -6.11 -21.31
N GLU A 357 -13.59 -6.48 -20.56
CA GLU A 357 -13.74 -7.47 -19.49
C GLU A 357 -14.29 -6.82 -18.23
N GLY A 358 -13.71 -5.66 -17.85
CA GLY A 358 -14.06 -5.01 -16.60
C GLY A 358 -13.12 -3.89 -16.17
N VAL A 359 -13.31 -3.42 -14.94
CA VAL A 359 -12.41 -2.47 -14.26
C VAL A 359 -11.88 -3.07 -12.96
N GLU A 360 -10.57 -3.06 -12.78
CA GLU A 360 -9.90 -3.54 -11.57
C GLU A 360 -9.43 -2.38 -10.68
N PHE A 361 -9.67 -2.48 -9.37
CA PHE A 361 -9.08 -1.63 -8.35
C PHE A 361 -8.03 -2.43 -7.59
N ARG A 362 -6.75 -2.06 -7.75
CA ARG A 362 -5.61 -2.77 -7.16
C ARG A 362 -4.81 -1.84 -6.24
N PRO A 363 -4.44 -2.28 -5.04
CA PRO A 363 -3.61 -1.49 -4.14
C PRO A 363 -2.19 -1.35 -4.71
N LEU A 364 -1.64 -0.15 -4.61
CA LEU A 364 -0.25 0.12 -4.91
C LEU A 364 0.56 -0.10 -3.64
N LEU A 365 1.50 -1.04 -3.73
CA LEU A 365 2.47 -1.22 -2.66
C LEU A 365 3.36 0.03 -2.59
N PRO A 366 3.68 0.54 -1.39
CA PRO A 366 4.71 1.54 -1.24
C PRO A 366 5.97 1.01 -1.93
N ALA A 367 6.53 1.78 -2.86
CA ALA A 367 7.84 1.45 -3.40
C ALA A 367 8.77 1.27 -2.20
N ASN A 368 9.46 0.11 -2.13
CA ASN A 368 10.38 -0.19 -1.03
C ASN A 368 11.34 1.00 -0.86
N SER A 369 11.11 1.82 0.17
CA SER A 369 11.99 2.92 0.58
C SER A 369 13.07 2.37 1.48
#